data_AF-A0A5C7IEB9-F1
#
_entry.id   AF-A0A5C7IEB9-F1
#
_cell.length_a   1.000
_cell.length_b   1.000
_cell.length_c   1.000
_cell.angle_alpha   90.00
_cell.angle_beta   90.00
_cell.angle_gamma   90.00
#
_symmetry.space_group_name_H-M   'P 1'
#
loop_
_entity.id
_entity.type
_entity.pdbx_description
1 polymer ?
#
loop_
_entity_poly.entity_id
_entity_poly.type
_entity_poly.pdbx_seq_one_letter_code
_entity_poly.pdbx_strand_id
1 'polypeptide(L)'
;MTVHVKQLIKELIRLNAMITSEVARRSKDQRLVRKLVRKNKQKIVIKVHVKCKKCWSKAMKTVAVAEGEIFSVAWEGEGKDKLVVIGDGVDAATLTGNLRKKLGYAELLLVEEVKEKKEEKKEEKKEEPQCYQPFGYQLCGPVIVYEDPFTRNCNIM
;
A
#
# COMPACT_ATOMS: atom_id res chain seq x y z
N MET A 1 61.26 -32.26 18.39
CA MET A 1 60.63 -31.66 17.18
C MET A 1 59.11 -31.85 17.12
N THR A 2 58.56 -32.99 17.54
CA THR A 2 57.11 -33.28 17.51
C THR A 2 56.26 -32.40 18.45
N VAL A 3 56.82 -31.93 19.57
CA VAL A 3 56.13 -31.04 20.53
C VAL A 3 55.85 -29.67 19.92
N HIS A 4 56.81 -29.10 19.18
CA HIS A 4 56.64 -27.82 18.50
C HIS A 4 55.58 -27.88 17.37
N VAL A 5 55.55 -28.99 16.62
CA VAL A 5 54.55 -29.16 15.55
C VAL A 5 53.13 -29.29 16.12
N LYS A 6 52.95 -30.03 17.23
CA LYS A 6 51.66 -30.12 17.94
C LYS A 6 51.20 -28.76 18.48
N GLN A 7 52.13 -27.93 18.95
CA GLN A 7 51.84 -26.58 19.41
C GLN A 7 51.39 -25.67 18.26
N LEU A 8 52.08 -25.72 17.11
CA LEU A 8 51.72 -24.94 15.92
C LEU A 8 50.34 -25.33 15.36
N ILE A 9 50.02 -26.62 15.34
CA ILE A 9 48.71 -27.10 14.89
C ILE A 9 47.60 -26.58 15.82
N LYS A 10 47.83 -26.56 17.14
CA LYS A 10 46.88 -26.02 18.11
C LYS A 10 46.63 -24.52 17.92
N GLU A 11 47.67 -23.77 17.59
CA GLU A 11 47.54 -22.33 17.28
C GLU A 11 46.81 -22.08 15.96
N LEU A 12 47.09 -22.89 14.93
CA LEU A 12 46.38 -22.80 13.65
C LEU A 12 44.88 -23.06 13.81
N ILE A 13 44.50 -24.07 14.59
CA ILE A 13 43.09 -24.36 14.89
C ILE A 13 42.43 -23.19 15.63
N ARG A 14 43.13 -22.57 16.60
CA ARG A 14 42.61 -21.40 17.32
C ARG A 14 42.43 -20.19 16.41
N LEU A 15 43.38 -19.94 15.51
CA LEU A 15 43.29 -18.85 14.53
C LEU A 15 42.11 -19.07 13.57
N ASN A 16 41.94 -20.29 13.05
CA ASN A 16 40.81 -20.63 12.20
C ASN A 16 39.46 -20.47 12.94
N ALA A 17 39.38 -20.85 14.21
CA ALA A 17 38.19 -20.63 15.04
C ALA A 17 37.88 -19.14 15.31
N MET A 18 38.92 -18.31 15.50
CA MET A 18 38.74 -16.86 15.63
C MET A 18 38.21 -16.25 14.33
N ILE A 19 38.78 -16.63 13.18
CA ILE A 19 38.36 -16.16 11.86
C ILE A 19 36.90 -16.55 11.58
N THR A 20 36.50 -17.79 11.84
CA THR A 20 35.11 -18.23 11.64
C THR A 20 34.14 -17.49 12.55
N SER A 21 34.52 -17.22 13.80
CA SER A 21 33.69 -16.40 14.72
C SER A 21 33.53 -14.95 14.26
N GLU A 22 34.56 -14.37 13.62
CA GLU A 22 34.54 -13.01 13.09
C GLU A 22 33.66 -12.91 11.83
N VAL A 23 33.75 -13.90 10.94
CA VAL A 23 32.87 -14.03 9.77
C VAL A 23 31.41 -14.19 10.20
N ALA A 24 31.13 -14.97 11.26
CA ALA A 24 29.79 -15.09 11.82
C ALA A 24 29.28 -13.76 12.45
N ARG A 25 30.18 -12.97 13.09
CA ARG A 25 29.83 -11.66 13.68
C ARG A 25 29.52 -10.57 12.66
N ARG A 26 30.01 -10.68 11.41
CA ARG A 26 29.60 -9.79 10.29
C ARG A 26 28.12 -9.95 9.89
N SER A 27 27.37 -10.88 10.49
CA SER A 27 25.90 -10.95 10.41
C SER A 27 25.17 -9.66 10.88
N LYS A 28 25.86 -8.71 11.54
CA LYS A 28 25.33 -7.35 11.77
C LYS A 28 25.04 -6.60 10.46
N ASP A 29 25.72 -6.94 9.37
CA ASP A 29 25.42 -6.42 8.04
C ASP A 29 24.03 -6.85 7.59
N GLN A 30 23.51 -8.02 7.99
CA GLN A 30 22.14 -8.43 7.66
C GLN A 30 21.08 -7.50 8.27
N ARG A 31 21.36 -6.89 9.43
CA ARG A 31 20.45 -5.93 10.08
C ARG A 31 20.49 -4.57 9.37
N LEU A 32 21.67 -4.14 8.93
CA LEU A 32 21.84 -2.91 8.14
C LEU A 32 21.28 -3.08 6.73
N VAL A 33 21.55 -4.21 6.07
CA VAL A 33 20.96 -4.61 4.79
C VAL A 33 19.45 -4.69 4.90
N ARG A 34 18.85 -5.25 5.96
CA ARG A 34 17.39 -5.17 6.19
C ARG A 34 16.86 -3.75 6.43
N LYS A 35 17.66 -2.86 7.05
CA LYS A 35 17.31 -1.45 7.25
C LYS A 35 17.45 -0.62 5.95
N LEU A 36 18.30 -1.09 5.04
CA LEU A 36 18.59 -0.52 3.72
C LEU A 36 17.85 -1.24 2.59
N VAL A 37 17.15 -2.34 2.86
CA VAL A 37 16.04 -2.83 2.02
C VAL A 37 15.09 -1.65 2.01
N ARG A 38 15.16 -0.94 0.88
CA ARG A 38 14.76 0.44 0.73
C ARG A 38 13.32 0.60 1.22
N LYS A 39 13.13 1.47 2.22
CA LYS A 39 11.82 2.06 2.50
C LYS A 39 11.47 2.96 1.33
N ASN A 40 10.88 2.36 0.29
CA ASN A 40 10.44 3.08 -0.89
C ASN A 40 8.94 3.26 -0.73
N LYS A 41 8.57 4.40 -0.15
CA LYS A 41 7.18 4.86 -0.22
C LYS A 41 6.81 4.95 -1.69
N GLN A 42 5.73 4.30 -2.08
CA GLN A 42 5.24 4.23 -3.44
C GLN A 42 3.82 4.78 -3.51
N LYS A 43 3.52 5.51 -4.58
CA LYS A 43 2.17 5.89 -4.99
C LYS A 43 1.80 5.01 -6.18
N ILE A 44 0.76 4.20 -6.00
CA ILE A 44 0.25 3.27 -7.00
C ILE A 44 -1.13 3.74 -7.41
N VAL A 45 -1.38 3.90 -8.71
CA VAL A 45 -2.69 4.27 -9.25
C VAL A 45 -3.19 3.15 -10.15
N ILE A 46 -4.36 2.60 -9.81
CA ILE A 46 -4.98 1.48 -10.51
C ILE A 46 -6.36 1.92 -10.99
N LYS A 47 -6.62 1.81 -12.29
CA LYS A 47 -7.99 1.96 -12.82
C LYS A 47 -8.76 0.68 -12.57
N VAL A 48 -9.93 0.78 -11.97
CA VAL A 48 -10.78 -0.35 -11.59
C VAL A 48 -12.20 -0.06 -12.01
N HIS A 49 -12.88 -1.05 -12.59
CA HIS A 49 -14.27 -0.88 -12.99
C HIS A 49 -15.19 -1.33 -11.85
N VAL A 50 -15.74 -0.37 -11.10
CA VAL A 50 -16.61 -0.63 -9.94
C VAL A 50 -18.02 -0.15 -10.22
N LYS A 51 -18.93 -1.09 -10.51
CA LYS A 51 -20.35 -0.78 -10.80
C LYS A 51 -21.26 -0.76 -9.58
N CYS A 52 -20.79 -1.24 -8.43
CA CYS A 52 -21.65 -1.52 -7.28
C CYS A 52 -20.97 -1.21 -5.93
N LYS A 53 -21.73 -0.80 -4.92
CA LYS A 53 -21.20 -0.52 -3.55
C LYS A 53 -20.49 -1.74 -2.93
N LYS A 54 -21.01 -2.95 -3.16
CA LYS A 54 -20.36 -4.20 -2.71
C LYS A 54 -19.00 -4.42 -3.39
N CYS A 55 -18.89 -4.08 -4.66
CA CYS A 55 -17.68 -4.17 -5.47
C CYS A 55 -16.63 -3.19 -4.94
N TRP A 56 -17.07 -1.99 -4.58
CA TRP A 56 -16.26 -0.96 -3.95
C TRP A 56 -15.68 -1.42 -2.61
N SER A 57 -16.51 -1.98 -1.72
CA SER A 57 -16.04 -2.56 -0.45
C SER A 57 -15.09 -3.75 -0.65
N LYS A 58 -15.31 -4.59 -1.67
CA LYS A 58 -14.39 -5.70 -2.02
C LYS A 58 -13.03 -5.18 -2.44
N ALA A 59 -12.97 -4.09 -3.22
CA ALA A 59 -11.72 -3.47 -3.62
C ALA A 59 -10.92 -3.00 -2.40
N MET A 60 -11.55 -2.26 -1.49
CA MET A 60 -10.89 -1.81 -0.25
C MET A 60 -10.41 -2.96 0.63
N LYS A 61 -11.22 -4.01 0.79
CA LYS A 61 -10.81 -5.23 1.51
C LYS A 61 -9.61 -5.90 0.86
N THR A 62 -9.55 -5.91 -0.47
CA THR A 62 -8.43 -6.49 -1.22
C THR A 62 -7.15 -5.70 -1.00
N VAL A 63 -7.24 -4.36 -0.96
CA VAL A 63 -6.11 -3.51 -0.62
C VAL A 63 -5.68 -3.73 0.83
N ALA A 64 -6.61 -3.76 1.78
CA ALA A 64 -6.30 -3.93 3.20
C ALA A 64 -5.59 -5.25 3.56
N VAL A 65 -5.75 -6.29 2.74
CA VAL A 65 -5.12 -7.61 2.92
C VAL A 65 -3.84 -7.74 2.06
N ALA A 66 -3.50 -6.72 1.26
CA ALA A 66 -2.32 -6.76 0.43
C ALA A 66 -1.03 -6.79 1.27
N GLU A 67 0.00 -7.42 0.71
CA GLU A 67 1.31 -7.46 1.34
C GLU A 67 1.97 -6.07 1.26
N GLY A 68 2.63 -5.67 2.35
CA GLY A 68 3.25 -4.36 2.50
C GLY A 68 2.53 -3.47 3.53
N GLU A 69 3.14 -2.32 3.83
CA GLU A 69 2.54 -1.30 4.71
C GLU A 69 1.73 -0.32 3.86
N ILE A 70 0.44 -0.16 4.15
CA ILE A 70 -0.43 0.78 3.44
C ILE A 70 -0.68 1.99 4.34
N PHE A 71 -0.34 3.19 3.86
CA PHE A 71 -0.52 4.44 4.57
C PHE A 71 -1.82 5.16 4.20
N SER A 72 -2.22 5.09 2.93
CA SER A 72 -3.43 5.76 2.46
C SER A 72 -4.03 5.03 1.26
N VAL A 73 -5.36 5.04 1.19
CA VAL A 73 -6.14 4.50 0.08
C VAL A 73 -7.26 5.48 -0.22
N ALA A 74 -7.34 5.93 -1.47
CA ALA A 74 -8.36 6.88 -1.91
C ALA A 74 -8.89 6.50 -3.29
N TRP A 75 -10.14 6.89 -3.57
CA TRP A 75 -10.70 6.85 -4.91
C TRP A 75 -10.61 8.24 -5.53
N GLU A 76 -10.04 8.31 -6.72
CA GLU A 76 -9.84 9.54 -7.49
C GLU A 76 -10.46 9.40 -8.89
N GLY A 77 -10.53 10.53 -9.61
CA GLY A 77 -11.10 10.64 -10.94
C GLY A 77 -12.58 10.98 -10.92
N GLU A 78 -13.03 11.65 -11.98
CA GLU A 78 -14.41 12.14 -12.15
C GLU A 78 -15.45 11.01 -12.05
N GLY A 79 -15.14 9.83 -12.58
CA GLY A 79 -15.97 8.62 -12.49
C GLY A 79 -15.76 7.78 -11.22
N LYS A 80 -14.87 8.18 -10.30
CA LYS A 80 -14.45 7.35 -9.14
C LYS A 80 -13.94 5.96 -9.53
N ASP A 81 -13.27 5.88 -10.68
CA ASP A 81 -12.75 4.64 -11.25
C ASP A 81 -11.25 4.42 -11.00
N LYS A 82 -10.57 5.36 -10.33
CA LYS A 82 -9.14 5.26 -10.04
C LYS A 82 -8.93 5.02 -8.55
N LEU A 83 -8.24 3.95 -8.21
CA LEU A 83 -7.83 3.60 -6.87
C LEU A 83 -6.38 3.99 -6.67
N VAL A 84 -6.15 4.94 -5.76
CA VAL A 84 -4.83 5.42 -5.38
C VAL A 84 -4.44 4.79 -4.06
N VAL A 85 -3.27 4.13 -4.04
CA VAL A 85 -2.71 3.48 -2.86
C VAL A 85 -1.33 4.06 -2.60
N ILE A 86 -1.09 4.50 -1.36
CA ILE A 86 0.21 4.95 -0.88
C ILE A 86 0.68 3.95 0.17
N GLY A 87 1.86 3.36 -0.03
CA GLY A 87 2.39 2.34 0.86
C GLY A 87 3.90 2.12 0.73
N ASP A 88 4.49 1.34 1.63
CA ASP A 88 5.88 0.88 1.58
C ASP A 88 5.91 -0.63 1.39
N GLY A 89 6.72 -1.10 0.44
CA GLY A 89 6.82 -2.53 0.11
C GLY A 89 5.55 -3.14 -0.50
N VAL A 90 4.65 -2.34 -1.08
CA VAL A 90 3.43 -2.84 -1.74
C VAL A 90 3.75 -3.28 -3.16
N ASP A 91 3.55 -4.56 -3.46
CA ASP A 91 3.71 -5.08 -4.83
C ASP A 91 2.52 -4.68 -5.71
N ALA A 92 2.74 -3.68 -6.58
CA ALA A 92 1.75 -3.18 -7.52
C ALA A 92 1.23 -4.25 -8.49
N ALA A 93 2.07 -5.21 -8.90
CA ALA A 93 1.69 -6.25 -9.84
C ALA A 93 0.73 -7.26 -9.17
N THR A 94 1.12 -7.77 -7.99
CA THR A 94 0.28 -8.69 -7.21
C THR A 94 -1.02 -8.03 -6.76
N LEU A 95 -0.98 -6.77 -6.32
CA LEU A 95 -2.17 -6.00 -5.96
C LEU A 95 -3.15 -5.88 -7.15
N THR A 96 -2.64 -5.47 -8.32
CA THR A 96 -3.46 -5.36 -9.55
C THR A 96 -4.03 -6.72 -9.95
N GLY A 97 -3.23 -7.78 -9.86
CA GLY A 97 -3.68 -9.15 -10.13
C GLY A 97 -4.80 -9.61 -9.20
N ASN A 98 -4.70 -9.32 -7.91
CA ASN A 98 -5.74 -9.64 -6.92
C ASN A 98 -7.04 -8.88 -7.18
N LEU A 99 -6.94 -7.60 -7.58
CA LEU A 99 -8.10 -6.81 -7.99
C LEU A 99 -8.76 -7.38 -9.25
N ARG A 100 -7.98 -7.80 -10.26
CA ARG A 100 -8.53 -8.50 -11.45
C ARG A 100 -9.29 -9.77 -11.07
N LYS A 101 -8.75 -10.57 -10.15
CA LYS A 101 -9.40 -11.81 -9.68
C LYS A 101 -10.72 -11.53 -8.95
N LYS A 102 -10.82 -10.46 -8.16
CA LYS A 102 -11.99 -10.18 -7.31
C LYS A 102 -13.05 -9.28 -7.98
N LEU A 103 -12.65 -8.43 -8.91
CA LEU A 103 -13.50 -7.39 -9.52
C LEU A 103 -13.64 -7.56 -11.04
N GLY A 104 -12.86 -8.45 -11.65
CA GLY A 104 -12.84 -8.71 -13.09
C GLY A 104 -11.83 -7.85 -13.84
N TYR A 105 -12.00 -6.51 -13.80
CA TYR A 105 -11.12 -5.59 -14.54
C TYR A 105 -10.36 -4.63 -13.62
N ALA A 106 -9.04 -4.64 -13.75
CA ALA A 106 -8.15 -3.65 -13.15
C ALA A 106 -6.94 -3.40 -14.07
N GLU A 107 -6.47 -2.16 -14.14
CA GLU A 107 -5.37 -1.73 -14.99
C GLU A 107 -4.42 -0.85 -14.19
N LEU A 108 -3.15 -1.25 -14.13
CA LEU A 108 -2.13 -0.48 -13.44
C LEU A 108 -1.76 0.72 -14.32
N LEU A 109 -2.00 1.93 -13.84
CA LEU A 109 -1.73 3.15 -14.58
C LEU A 109 -0.35 3.73 -14.23
N LEU A 110 -0.02 3.75 -12.93
CA LEU A 110 1.13 4.47 -12.43
C LEU A 110 1.71 3.76 -11.21
N VAL A 111 3.04 3.71 -11.14
CA VAL A 111 3.80 3.39 -9.94
C VAL A 111 4.91 4.43 -9.82
N GLU A 112 4.83 5.28 -8.81
CA GLU A 112 5.82 6.32 -8.54
C GLU A 112 6.47 6.09 -7.18
N GLU A 113 7.79 6.24 -7.09
CA GLU A 113 8.48 6.30 -5.80
C GLU A 113 8.34 7.71 -5.21
N VAL A 114 7.64 7.78 -4.07
CA VAL A 114 7.49 8.99 -3.28
C VAL A 114 8.75 9.18 -2.44
N LYS A 115 9.73 9.88 -3.02
CA LYS A 115 10.84 10.43 -2.24
C LYS A 115 10.27 11.55 -1.38
N GLU A 116 10.54 11.53 -0.07
CA GLU A 116 10.15 12.60 0.86
C GLU A 116 10.83 13.91 0.45
N LYS A 117 10.21 14.62 -0.50
CA LYS A 117 10.38 16.06 -0.60
C LYS A 117 9.50 16.63 0.50
N LYS A 118 10.13 17.42 1.37
CA LYS A 118 9.41 18.27 2.32
C LYS A 118 8.24 18.94 1.61
N GLU A 119 7.12 18.93 2.31
CA GLU A 119 5.80 19.41 1.95
C GLU A 119 5.80 20.67 1.06
N GLU A 120 5.09 20.60 -0.06
CA GLU A 120 4.29 21.73 -0.50
C GLU A 120 2.84 21.25 -0.62
N LYS A 121 2.10 21.58 0.44
CA LYS A 121 0.65 21.52 0.53
C LYS A 121 0.09 22.45 -0.56
N LYS A 122 -0.35 21.91 -1.69
CA LYS A 122 -1.32 22.60 -2.57
C LYS A 122 -2.72 22.20 -2.16
N GLU A 123 -3.20 22.88 -1.11
CA GLU A 123 -4.64 23.09 -0.91
C GLU A 123 -5.12 23.98 -2.06
N GLU A 124 -5.73 23.37 -3.07
CA GLU A 124 -6.54 24.11 -4.04
C GLU A 124 -7.97 24.19 -3.52
N LYS A 125 -8.18 25.29 -2.80
CA LYS A 125 -9.45 25.87 -2.39
C LYS A 125 -10.36 26.00 -3.62
N LYS A 126 -11.54 25.36 -3.61
CA LYS A 126 -12.68 25.82 -4.42
C LYS A 126 -13.78 26.28 -3.50
N GLU A 127 -14.01 27.58 -3.59
CA GLU A 127 -14.93 28.39 -2.80
C GLU A 127 -16.38 27.97 -3.04
N GLU A 128 -17.15 27.89 -1.95
CA GLU A 128 -18.61 27.85 -1.97
C GLU A 128 -19.16 29.14 -2.57
N PRO A 129 -20.16 29.09 -3.47
CA PRO A 129 -21.10 30.19 -3.60
C PRO A 129 -22.12 30.08 -2.46
N GLN A 130 -21.97 30.94 -1.45
CA GLN A 130 -23.05 31.22 -0.50
C GLN A 130 -24.24 31.86 -1.24
N CYS A 131 -25.39 31.20 -1.22
CA CYS A 131 -26.68 31.88 -1.29
C CYS A 131 -27.33 31.80 0.09
N TYR A 132 -27.11 32.86 0.88
CA TYR A 132 -27.95 33.19 2.03
C TYR A 132 -29.34 33.54 1.52
N GLN A 133 -30.42 33.14 2.22
CA GLN A 133 -31.57 34.02 2.49
C GLN A 133 -32.38 33.56 3.71
N PRO A 134 -33.07 34.50 4.39
CA PRO A 134 -33.42 34.44 5.80
C PRO A 134 -34.91 34.13 6.04
N PHE A 135 -35.23 33.82 7.31
CA PHE A 135 -36.57 33.64 7.92
C PHE A 135 -37.25 32.28 7.79
N GLY A 136 -37.65 31.76 8.96
CA GLY A 136 -38.94 31.06 9.15
C GLY A 136 -38.92 29.53 9.11
N TYR A 137 -38.93 28.91 10.28
CA TYR A 137 -39.32 27.51 10.49
C TYR A 137 -40.77 27.27 10.05
N GLN A 138 -41.08 26.23 9.25
CA GLN A 138 -42.29 25.38 9.35
C GLN A 138 -42.31 24.16 8.38
N LEU A 139 -42.35 22.97 8.98
CA LEU A 139 -43.03 21.69 8.66
C LEU A 139 -43.21 21.09 7.23
N CYS A 140 -42.99 19.76 7.19
CA CYS A 140 -43.76 18.70 6.53
C CYS A 140 -43.93 18.65 4.99
N GLY A 141 -43.38 17.60 4.37
CA GLY A 141 -43.79 17.01 3.09
C GLY A 141 -43.20 15.60 2.94
N PRO A 142 -43.86 14.64 2.25
CA PRO A 142 -43.50 13.23 2.33
C PRO A 142 -42.11 12.97 1.74
N VAL A 143 -41.27 12.22 2.45
CA VAL A 143 -40.05 11.66 1.84
C VAL A 143 -40.51 10.64 0.80
N ILE A 144 -40.45 11.05 -0.46
CA ILE A 144 -40.60 10.17 -1.61
C ILE A 144 -39.50 9.11 -1.47
N VAL A 145 -39.90 7.86 -1.27
CA VAL A 145 -38.97 6.72 -1.31
C VAL A 145 -38.48 6.63 -2.76
N TYR A 146 -37.24 7.04 -3.00
CA TYR A 146 -36.59 6.82 -4.29
C TYR A 146 -36.21 5.34 -4.34
N GLU A 147 -37.00 4.52 -5.04
CA GLU A 147 -36.56 3.19 -5.44
C GLU A 147 -35.33 3.35 -6.35
N ASP A 148 -34.16 3.00 -5.82
CA ASP A 148 -32.87 3.05 -6.49
C ASP A 148 -32.85 1.99 -7.62
N PRO A 149 -32.82 2.37 -8.92
CA PRO A 149 -32.97 1.42 -10.03
C PRO A 149 -31.74 0.54 -10.29
N PHE A 150 -30.74 0.55 -9.40
CA PHE A 150 -29.47 -0.17 -9.55
C PHE A 150 -29.36 -1.46 -8.72
N THR A 151 -30.48 -2.04 -8.28
CA THR A 151 -30.50 -3.42 -7.75
C THR A 151 -30.40 -4.47 -8.88
N ARG A 152 -29.33 -4.40 -9.67
CA ARG A 152 -28.94 -5.55 -10.51
C ARG A 152 -27.94 -6.40 -9.74
N ASN A 153 -28.49 -7.50 -9.23
CA ASN A 153 -27.84 -8.53 -8.44
C ASN A 153 -26.48 -8.92 -9.03
N CYS A 154 -25.40 -8.62 -8.30
CA CYS A 154 -24.11 -9.24 -8.54
C CYS A 154 -24.18 -10.69 -8.04
N ASN A 155 -24.33 -11.64 -8.96
CA ASN A 155 -24.11 -13.05 -8.66
C ASN A 155 -22.64 -13.26 -8.31
N ILE A 156 -22.42 -13.84 -7.14
CA ILE A 156 -21.19 -14.50 -6.75
C ILE A 156 -21.20 -15.85 -7.48
N MET A 157 -20.24 -16.08 -8.37
CA MET A 157 -19.78 -17.42 -8.72
C MET A 157 -18.57 -17.74 -7.86
#